data_AF-A0A3C0PMK9-F1
#
_entry.id   AF-A0A3C0PMK9-F1
#
_cell.length_a   1.000
_cell.length_b   1.000
_cell.length_c   1.000
_cell.angle_alpha   90.00
_cell.angle_beta   90.00
_cell.angle_gamma   90.00
#
_symmetry.space_group_name_H-M   'P 1'
#
loop_
_entity.id
_entity.type
_entity.pdbx_description
1 polymer ?
#
loop_
_entity_poly.entity_id
_entity_poly.type
_entity_poly.pdbx_seq_one_letter_code
_entity_poly.pdbx_strand_id
1 'polypeptide(L)'
;LLTDIAVSAPALAQYLGLNSGVLDAVLSGEFFAPWPDQDVLQEQLSSALMSASDYETGLDVARIWTKEWHFRIGVHVLQEFITPKRASQQYAQLAEAVLAVLFEFVHAEFAKKYGYIAKSDNTILAMGSLGAGKLNSVSDLDLILIFDADANSLSDGAKSLACRQYFSRLTQAFITALTAPTAHGRLYQVDMRLRPSGRAGPVATSLTGFEAYQRTEAWVWEHLALTRARAVTG
;
A
#
# COMPACT_ATOMS: atom_id res chain seq x y z
N LEU A 1 10.36 17.80 22.69
CA LEU A 1 10.30 17.14 21.37
C LEU A 1 11.57 16.35 21.02
N LEU A 2 12.69 16.98 20.59
CA LEU A 2 13.87 16.23 20.11
C LEU A 2 14.48 15.33 21.20
N THR A 3 14.58 15.84 22.43
CA THR A 3 15.04 15.06 23.58
C THR A 3 14.11 13.88 23.85
N ASP A 4 12.79 14.08 23.81
CA ASP A 4 11.81 13.01 24.04
C ASP A 4 11.90 11.93 22.96
N ILE A 5 12.06 12.32 21.69
CA ILE A 5 12.27 11.39 20.58
C ILE A 5 13.56 10.59 20.80
N ALA A 6 14.66 11.26 21.10
CA ALA A 6 15.97 10.64 21.28
C ALA A 6 16.03 9.68 22.48
N VAL A 7 15.31 9.99 23.56
CA VAL A 7 15.34 9.23 24.82
C VAL A 7 14.29 8.12 24.86
N SER A 8 13.08 8.37 24.35
CA SER A 8 11.93 7.49 24.58
C SER A 8 11.52 6.67 23.37
N ALA A 9 11.96 7.01 22.16
CA ALA A 9 11.51 6.36 20.92
C ALA A 9 12.66 6.04 19.96
N PRO A 10 13.41 4.94 20.18
CA PRO A 10 14.59 4.59 19.38
C PRO A 10 14.34 4.52 17.87
N ALA A 11 13.17 4.02 17.45
CA ALA A 11 12.81 3.95 16.03
C ALA A 11 12.59 5.35 15.40
N LEU A 12 11.96 6.27 16.13
CA LEU A 12 11.80 7.66 15.69
C LEU A 12 13.14 8.39 15.69
N ALA A 13 13.98 8.17 16.71
CA ALA A 13 15.33 8.74 16.78
C ALA A 13 16.21 8.27 15.61
N GLN A 14 16.16 6.98 15.28
CA GLN A 14 16.87 6.43 14.13
C GLN A 14 16.39 7.04 12.81
N TYR A 15 15.07 7.15 12.62
CA TYR A 15 14.52 7.77 11.42
C TYR A 15 14.94 9.24 11.30
N LEU A 16 14.83 10.00 12.39
CA LEU A 16 15.22 11.40 12.45
C LEU A 16 16.71 11.60 12.15
N GLY A 17 17.58 10.73 12.68
CA GLY A 17 19.02 10.79 12.43
C GLY A 17 19.41 10.55 10.96
N LEU A 18 18.56 9.86 10.20
CA LEU A 18 18.76 9.60 8.77
C LEU A 18 18.03 10.60 7.87
N ASN A 19 17.06 11.35 8.39
CA ASN A 19 16.14 12.19 7.61
C ASN A 19 15.93 13.55 8.31
N SER A 20 16.92 14.44 8.23
CA SER A 20 16.84 15.75 8.88
C SER A 20 15.79 16.69 8.29
N GLY A 21 15.36 16.47 7.03
CA GLY A 21 14.32 17.28 6.37
C GLY A 21 12.97 17.27 7.09
N VAL A 22 12.71 16.25 7.91
CA VAL A 22 11.51 16.18 8.76
C VAL A 22 11.46 17.35 9.76
N LEU A 23 12.60 17.92 10.14
CA LEU A 23 12.66 19.08 11.03
C LEU A 23 12.08 20.34 10.38
N ASP A 24 12.16 20.47 9.06
CA ASP A 24 11.63 21.64 8.35
C ASP A 24 10.10 21.69 8.48
N ALA A 25 9.42 20.53 8.41
CA ALA A 25 7.98 20.43 8.63
C ALA A 25 7.59 20.77 10.08
N VAL A 26 8.43 20.42 11.07
CA VAL A 26 8.22 20.80 12.47
C VAL A 26 8.35 22.31 12.65
N LEU A 27 9.31 22.94 11.97
CA LEU A 27 9.56 24.38 12.03
C LEU A 27 8.48 25.20 11.28
N SER A 28 7.95 24.68 10.17
CA SER A 28 6.89 25.34 9.39
C SER A 28 5.52 25.33 10.06
N GLY A 29 5.34 24.49 11.10
CA GLY A 29 4.08 24.32 11.82
C GLY A 29 3.09 23.37 11.13
N GLU A 30 3.31 23.01 9.86
CA GLU A 30 2.49 22.03 9.13
C GLU A 30 2.47 20.66 9.81
N PHE A 31 3.55 20.32 10.52
CA PHE A 31 3.62 19.10 11.32
C PHE A 31 2.46 18.97 12.32
N PHE A 32 1.97 20.07 12.89
CA PHE A 32 0.88 20.05 13.89
C PHE A 32 -0.50 20.31 13.29
N ALA A 33 -0.62 20.46 11.97
CA ALA A 33 -1.91 20.64 11.30
C ALA A 33 -2.84 19.43 11.53
N PRO A 34 -4.17 19.58 11.39
CA PRO A 34 -5.11 18.47 11.46
C PRO A 34 -4.75 17.33 10.49
N TRP A 35 -5.15 16.09 10.83
CA TRP A 35 -4.98 14.96 9.92
C TRP A 35 -5.86 15.16 8.67
N PRO A 36 -5.29 15.11 7.45
CA PRO A 36 -6.03 15.33 6.22
C PRO A 36 -7.01 14.17 5.94
N ASP A 37 -8.01 14.46 5.11
CA ASP A 37 -8.90 13.44 4.57
C ASP A 37 -8.18 12.53 3.57
N GLN A 38 -8.80 11.38 3.29
CA GLN A 38 -8.21 10.32 2.47
C GLN A 38 -7.87 10.80 1.04
N ASP A 39 -8.72 11.64 0.45
CA ASP A 39 -8.51 12.15 -0.91
C ASP A 39 -7.34 13.13 -0.96
N VAL A 40 -7.17 13.95 0.07
CA VAL A 40 -6.04 14.90 0.19
C VAL A 40 -4.72 14.17 0.32
N LEU A 41 -4.67 13.06 1.08
CA LEU A 41 -3.46 12.21 1.14
C LEU A 41 -3.10 11.63 -0.23
N GLN A 42 -4.10 11.17 -0.98
CA GLN A 42 -3.89 10.62 -2.32
C GLN A 42 -3.43 11.70 -3.31
N GLU A 43 -4.05 12.88 -3.29
CA GLU A 43 -3.65 14.02 -4.12
C GLU A 43 -2.22 14.45 -3.85
N GLN A 44 -1.82 14.55 -2.57
CA GLN A 44 -0.45 14.91 -2.20
C GLN A 44 0.57 13.90 -2.71
N LEU A 45 0.34 12.60 -2.50
CA LEU A 45 1.25 11.57 -2.99
C LEU A 45 1.28 11.52 -4.51
N SER A 46 0.14 11.66 -5.19
CA SER A 46 0.05 11.69 -6.64
C SER A 46 0.84 12.87 -7.22
N SER A 47 0.68 14.06 -6.64
CA SER A 47 1.46 15.25 -7.02
C SER A 47 2.95 15.05 -6.79
N ALA A 48 3.35 14.39 -5.71
CA ALA A 48 4.76 14.07 -5.45
C ALA A 48 5.31 13.13 -6.52
N LEU A 49 4.58 12.07 -6.90
CA LEU A 49 4.98 11.13 -7.94
C LEU A 49 5.08 11.76 -9.33
N MET A 50 4.21 12.71 -9.66
CA MET A 50 4.28 13.43 -10.95
C MET A 50 5.58 14.24 -11.13
N SER A 51 6.24 14.62 -10.03
CA SER A 51 7.51 15.33 -10.06
C SER A 51 8.73 14.43 -10.32
N ALA A 52 8.54 13.10 -10.27
CA ALA A 52 9.63 12.15 -10.46
C ALA A 52 10.08 12.08 -11.94
N SER A 53 11.39 11.99 -12.17
CA SER A 53 11.97 11.87 -13.51
C SER A 53 11.73 10.50 -14.15
N ASP A 54 11.63 9.46 -13.34
CA ASP A 54 11.55 8.07 -13.75
C ASP A 54 10.89 7.20 -12.68
N TYR A 55 10.69 5.93 -13.00
CA TYR A 55 10.01 4.96 -12.14
C TYR A 55 10.72 4.77 -10.79
N GLU A 56 12.04 4.60 -10.78
CA GLU A 56 12.81 4.35 -9.55
C GLU A 56 12.75 5.58 -8.63
N THR A 57 12.94 6.77 -9.19
CA THR A 57 12.77 8.03 -8.49
C THR A 57 11.36 8.17 -7.91
N GLY A 58 10.33 7.77 -8.66
CA GLY A 58 8.95 7.76 -8.18
C GLY A 58 8.76 6.82 -6.98
N LEU A 59 9.34 5.62 -7.02
CA LEU A 59 9.29 4.71 -5.87
C LEU A 59 10.00 5.28 -4.64
N ASP A 60 11.12 5.97 -4.81
CA ASP A 60 11.83 6.64 -3.71
C ASP A 60 11.04 7.82 -3.14
N VAL A 61 10.42 8.63 -3.99
CA VAL A 61 9.50 9.70 -3.56
C VAL A 61 8.36 9.14 -2.72
N ALA A 62 7.72 8.05 -3.16
CA ALA A 62 6.66 7.40 -2.37
C ALA A 62 7.15 6.95 -0.99
N ARG A 63 8.39 6.42 -0.91
CA ARG A 63 8.99 5.99 0.37
C ARG A 63 9.26 7.15 1.30
N ILE A 64 9.86 8.22 0.81
CA ILE A 64 10.16 9.40 1.62
C ILE A 64 8.85 9.99 2.14
N TRP A 65 7.91 10.28 1.24
CA TRP A 65 6.61 10.85 1.60
C TRP A 65 5.87 10.00 2.65
N THR A 66 5.80 8.69 2.44
CA THR A 66 5.12 7.78 3.37
C THR A 66 5.78 7.78 4.74
N LYS A 67 7.12 7.77 4.79
CA LYS A 67 7.85 7.70 6.05
C LYS A 67 7.80 9.01 6.83
N GLU A 68 7.70 10.15 6.17
CA GLU A 68 7.46 11.43 6.81
C GLU A 68 6.10 11.46 7.53
N TRP A 69 5.03 11.05 6.85
CA TRP A 69 3.71 10.90 7.47
C TRP A 69 3.71 9.87 8.61
N HIS A 70 4.37 8.73 8.40
CA HIS A 70 4.49 7.68 9.42
C HIS A 70 5.20 8.17 10.69
N PHE A 71 6.31 8.89 10.50
CA PHE A 71 7.05 9.52 11.60
C PHE A 71 6.18 10.53 12.34
N ARG A 72 5.44 11.38 11.61
CA ARG A 72 4.52 12.35 12.21
C ARG A 72 3.47 11.68 13.11
N ILE A 73 2.84 10.59 12.65
CA ILE A 73 1.90 9.81 13.48
C ILE A 73 2.59 9.35 14.77
N GLY A 74 3.80 8.80 14.66
CA GLY A 74 4.57 8.29 15.81
C GLY A 74 4.89 9.38 16.84
N VAL A 75 5.31 10.55 16.37
CA VAL A 75 5.57 11.71 17.23
C VAL A 75 4.29 12.23 17.88
N HIS A 76 3.17 12.27 17.15
CA HIS A 76 1.89 12.73 17.71
C HIS A 76 1.38 11.81 18.82
N VAL A 77 1.65 10.50 18.74
CA VAL A 77 1.39 9.58 19.85
C VAL A 77 2.33 9.85 21.01
N LEU A 78 3.63 10.01 20.75
CA LEU A 78 4.65 10.24 21.78
C LEU A 78 4.40 11.53 22.58
N GLN A 79 3.90 12.57 21.92
CA GLN A 79 3.59 13.87 22.53
C GLN A 79 2.13 13.97 23.00
N GLU A 80 1.40 12.85 22.98
CA GLU A 80 0.00 12.75 23.43
C GLU A 80 -1.00 13.68 22.68
N PHE A 81 -0.64 14.17 21.49
CA PHE A 81 -1.56 14.92 20.63
C PHE A 81 -2.69 14.05 20.08
N ILE A 82 -2.44 12.75 19.92
CA ILE A 82 -3.45 11.78 19.50
C ILE A 82 -3.39 10.53 20.37
N THR A 83 -4.56 9.88 20.53
CA THR A 83 -4.64 8.59 21.22
C THR A 83 -4.05 7.46 20.36
N PRO A 84 -3.59 6.36 20.97
CA PRO A 84 -3.15 5.17 20.23
C PRO A 84 -4.21 4.63 19.25
N LYS A 85 -5.49 4.72 19.62
CA LYS A 85 -6.60 4.33 18.75
C LYS A 85 -6.68 5.21 17.49
N ARG A 86 -6.48 6.54 17.64
CA ARG A 86 -6.48 7.48 16.51
C ARG A 86 -5.26 7.26 15.62
N ALA A 87 -4.09 7.04 16.21
CA ALA A 87 -2.88 6.71 15.45
C ALA A 87 -3.05 5.44 14.64
N SER A 88 -3.71 4.42 15.20
CA SER A 88 -3.98 3.18 14.48
C SER A 88 -4.84 3.38 13.23
N GLN A 89 -5.82 4.28 13.30
CA GLN A 89 -6.62 4.68 12.14
C GLN A 89 -5.79 5.47 11.12
N GLN A 90 -4.94 6.39 11.57
CA GLN A 90 -4.08 7.19 10.69
C GLN A 90 -3.04 6.33 9.96
N TYR A 91 -2.46 5.33 10.61
CA TYR A 91 -1.58 4.37 9.93
C TYR A 91 -2.31 3.58 8.84
N ALA A 92 -3.57 3.20 9.08
CA ALA A 92 -4.40 2.53 8.07
C ALA A 92 -4.73 3.47 6.90
N GLN A 93 -5.20 4.69 7.17
CA GLN A 93 -5.50 5.71 6.16
C GLN A 93 -4.29 6.03 5.27
N LEU A 94 -3.11 6.18 5.90
CA LEU A 94 -1.85 6.37 5.18
C LEU A 94 -1.55 5.18 4.26
N ALA A 95 -1.63 3.94 4.76
CA ALA A 95 -1.40 2.75 3.95
C ALA A 95 -2.40 2.64 2.78
N GLU A 96 -3.67 2.97 3.01
CA GLU A 96 -4.69 2.98 1.96
C GLU A 96 -4.37 4.00 0.85
N ALA A 97 -3.98 5.23 1.23
CA ALA A 97 -3.65 6.27 0.26
C ALA A 97 -2.44 5.86 -0.59
N VAL A 98 -1.43 5.29 0.06
CA VAL A 98 -0.23 4.77 -0.61
C VAL A 98 -0.58 3.62 -1.55
N LEU A 99 -1.38 2.64 -1.11
CA LEU A 99 -1.76 1.52 -1.95
C LEU A 99 -2.54 1.97 -3.18
N ALA A 100 -3.49 2.90 -3.02
CA ALA A 100 -4.28 3.41 -4.13
C ALA A 100 -3.42 4.10 -5.19
N VAL A 101 -2.64 5.10 -4.78
CA VAL A 101 -1.85 5.91 -5.71
C VAL A 101 -0.68 5.10 -6.30
N LEU A 102 0.00 4.30 -5.48
CA LEU A 102 1.16 3.53 -5.96
C LEU A 102 0.73 2.40 -6.90
N PHE A 103 -0.45 1.81 -6.68
CA PHE A 103 -0.96 0.78 -7.59
C PHE A 103 -1.17 1.34 -8.99
N GLU A 104 -1.84 2.48 -9.12
CA GLU A 104 -2.03 3.18 -10.39
C GLU A 104 -0.70 3.57 -11.04
N PHE A 105 0.24 4.10 -10.26
CA PHE A 105 1.58 4.45 -10.74
C PHE A 105 2.33 3.23 -11.32
N VAL A 106 2.31 2.11 -10.61
CA VAL A 106 2.94 0.85 -11.05
C VAL A 106 2.21 0.28 -12.27
N HIS A 107 0.89 0.33 -12.29
CA HIS A 107 0.09 -0.19 -13.41
C HIS A 107 0.36 0.62 -14.69
N ALA A 108 0.40 1.95 -14.59
CA ALA A 108 0.75 2.82 -15.72
C ALA A 108 2.15 2.54 -16.27
N GLU A 109 3.16 2.37 -15.41
CA GLU A 109 4.51 1.99 -15.84
C GLU A 109 4.54 0.60 -16.48
N PHE A 110 3.84 -0.37 -15.88
CA PHE A 110 3.72 -1.73 -16.41
C PHE A 110 3.07 -1.74 -17.80
N ALA A 111 2.05 -0.91 -18.00
CA ALA A 111 1.33 -0.77 -19.24
C ALA A 111 2.17 -0.17 -20.37
N LYS A 112 3.21 0.62 -20.10
CA LYS A 112 4.15 1.09 -21.15
C LYS A 112 4.76 -0.07 -21.95
N LYS A 113 4.95 -1.23 -21.31
CA LYS A 113 5.54 -2.43 -21.92
C LYS A 113 4.50 -3.46 -22.35
N TYR A 114 3.49 -3.67 -21.52
CA TYR A 114 2.54 -4.78 -21.67
C TYR A 114 1.16 -4.33 -22.16
N GLY A 115 0.88 -3.03 -22.17
CA GLY A 115 -0.44 -2.47 -22.45
C GLY A 115 -1.45 -2.76 -21.34
N TYR A 116 -2.73 -2.77 -21.69
CA TYR A 116 -3.85 -3.10 -20.82
C TYR A 116 -4.62 -4.31 -21.35
N ILE A 117 -5.35 -4.99 -20.47
CA ILE A 117 -6.37 -5.95 -20.87
C ILE A 117 -7.65 -5.16 -21.18
N ALA A 118 -8.24 -5.37 -22.35
CA ALA A 118 -9.47 -4.67 -22.72
C ALA A 118 -10.63 -5.09 -21.81
N LYS A 119 -11.46 -4.12 -21.39
CA LYS A 119 -12.65 -4.35 -20.54
C LYS A 119 -12.31 -5.17 -19.28
N SER A 120 -11.23 -4.80 -18.60
CA SER A 120 -10.85 -5.41 -17.33
C SER A 120 -10.93 -4.43 -16.19
N ASP A 121 -11.43 -4.91 -15.06
CA ASP A 121 -11.35 -4.25 -13.76
C ASP A 121 -10.42 -5.04 -12.85
N ASN A 122 -9.84 -4.39 -11.85
CA ASN A 122 -9.05 -5.05 -10.85
C ASN A 122 -9.03 -4.25 -9.56
N THR A 123 -8.90 -4.94 -8.43
CA THR A 123 -8.94 -4.33 -7.11
C THR A 123 -7.89 -4.95 -6.19
N ILE A 124 -7.34 -4.13 -5.30
CA ILE A 124 -6.60 -4.60 -4.14
C ILE A 124 -7.60 -4.70 -2.98
N LEU A 125 -7.81 -5.93 -2.52
CA LEU A 125 -8.58 -6.23 -1.33
C LEU A 125 -7.64 -6.26 -0.13
N ALA A 126 -7.81 -5.30 0.78
CA ALA A 126 -7.13 -5.33 2.06
C ALA A 126 -7.84 -6.28 3.03
N MET A 127 -7.04 -7.06 3.74
CA MET A 127 -7.51 -8.04 4.71
C MET A 127 -7.00 -7.67 6.12
N GLY A 128 -7.36 -8.49 7.10
CA GLY A 128 -6.76 -8.42 8.43
C GLY A 128 -6.96 -7.07 9.11
N SER A 129 -5.85 -6.47 9.55
CA SER A 129 -5.85 -5.21 10.31
C SER A 129 -6.11 -4.01 9.41
N LEU A 130 -5.51 -3.98 8.21
CA LEU A 130 -5.74 -2.93 7.22
C LEU A 130 -7.22 -2.91 6.77
N GLY A 131 -7.79 -4.07 6.44
CA GLY A 131 -9.19 -4.16 6.05
C GLY A 131 -10.16 -3.67 7.15
N ALA A 132 -9.79 -3.85 8.43
CA ALA A 132 -10.51 -3.32 9.58
C ALA A 132 -10.24 -1.83 9.88
N GLY A 133 -9.47 -1.13 9.04
CA GLY A 133 -9.13 0.29 9.17
C GLY A 133 -8.23 0.62 10.37
N LYS A 134 -7.38 -0.33 10.79
CA LYS A 134 -6.53 -0.20 11.98
C LYS A 134 -5.17 -0.85 11.74
N LEU A 135 -4.09 -0.09 11.84
CA LEU A 135 -2.73 -0.62 11.78
C LEU A 135 -1.90 -0.23 13.00
N ASN A 136 -0.84 -0.96 13.24
CA ASN A 136 0.24 -0.54 14.12
C ASN A 136 1.41 -0.02 13.25
N SER A 137 2.36 0.67 13.88
CA SER A 137 3.51 1.28 13.19
C SER A 137 4.40 0.28 12.42
N VAL A 138 4.34 -1.01 12.76
CA VAL A 138 5.15 -2.08 12.14
C VAL A 138 4.28 -3.18 11.52
N SER A 139 2.99 -2.91 11.29
CA SER A 139 2.09 -3.90 10.71
C SER A 139 2.45 -4.24 9.26
N ASP A 140 2.38 -5.52 8.93
CA ASP A 140 2.37 -5.99 7.54
C ASP A 140 1.01 -5.66 6.89
N LEU A 141 0.98 -5.58 5.56
CA LEU A 141 -0.23 -5.37 4.79
C LEU A 141 -0.72 -6.71 4.21
N ASP A 142 -1.84 -7.20 4.72
CA ASP A 142 -2.49 -8.39 4.18
C ASP A 142 -3.31 -8.02 2.93
N LEU A 143 -2.86 -8.44 1.75
CA LEU A 143 -3.46 -8.04 0.46
C LEU A 143 -3.88 -9.24 -0.40
N ILE A 144 -4.89 -9.03 -1.24
CA ILE A 144 -5.28 -9.93 -2.33
C ILE A 144 -5.55 -9.07 -3.56
N LEU A 145 -4.98 -9.43 -4.72
CA LEU A 145 -5.38 -8.82 -6.00
C LEU A 145 -6.47 -9.67 -6.65
N ILE A 146 -7.61 -9.04 -6.91
CA ILE A 146 -8.74 -9.63 -7.63
C ILE A 146 -8.89 -8.89 -8.95
N PHE A 147 -9.09 -9.61 -10.05
CA PHE A 147 -9.37 -9.02 -11.36
C PHE A 147 -10.66 -9.57 -11.96
N ASP A 148 -11.38 -8.75 -12.71
CA ASP A 148 -12.49 -9.18 -13.54
C ASP A 148 -12.17 -8.88 -15.00
N ALA A 149 -12.04 -9.93 -15.81
CA ALA A 149 -11.65 -9.84 -17.20
C ALA A 149 -11.96 -11.16 -17.93
N ASP A 150 -12.14 -11.09 -19.24
CA ASP A 150 -12.20 -12.31 -20.06
C ASP A 150 -10.85 -13.03 -20.02
N ALA A 151 -10.87 -14.29 -19.56
CA ALA A 151 -9.69 -15.13 -19.42
C ALA A 151 -8.94 -15.36 -20.74
N ASN A 152 -9.61 -15.22 -21.88
CA ASN A 152 -9.02 -15.35 -23.21
C ASN A 152 -8.44 -14.03 -23.75
N SER A 153 -8.64 -12.92 -23.05
CA SER A 153 -8.11 -11.62 -23.47
C SER A 153 -6.59 -11.59 -23.42
N LEU A 154 -6.03 -10.84 -24.37
CA LEU A 154 -4.62 -10.51 -24.49
C LEU A 154 -4.42 -9.03 -24.20
N SER A 155 -3.29 -8.69 -23.60
CA SER A 155 -2.94 -7.29 -23.37
C SER A 155 -2.45 -6.63 -24.68
N ASP A 156 -2.74 -5.35 -24.84
CA ASP A 156 -2.56 -4.62 -26.12
C ASP A 156 -1.18 -3.98 -26.32
N GLY A 157 -0.20 -4.25 -25.44
CA GLY A 157 1.14 -3.69 -25.55
C GLY A 157 2.11 -4.50 -26.42
N ALA A 158 3.29 -3.92 -26.66
CA ALA A 158 4.33 -4.49 -27.51
C ALA A 158 4.77 -5.91 -27.09
N LYS A 159 4.67 -6.24 -25.79
CA LYS A 159 4.92 -7.59 -25.27
C LYS A 159 3.65 -8.21 -24.70
N SER A 160 2.64 -8.40 -25.55
CA SER A 160 1.33 -8.94 -25.17
C SER A 160 1.40 -10.16 -24.21
N LEU A 161 0.51 -10.16 -23.20
CA LEU A 161 0.37 -11.21 -22.20
C LEU A 161 -1.06 -11.73 -22.17
N ALA A 162 -1.21 -13.02 -21.90
CA ALA A 162 -2.51 -13.60 -21.54
C ALA A 162 -3.03 -13.02 -20.22
N CYS A 163 -4.33 -12.81 -20.11
CA CYS A 163 -5.01 -12.20 -18.96
C CYS A 163 -4.46 -12.65 -17.59
N ARG A 164 -4.44 -13.97 -17.32
CA ARG A 164 -3.94 -14.50 -16.03
C ARG A 164 -2.47 -14.16 -15.78
N GLN A 165 -1.64 -14.21 -16.81
CA GLN A 165 -0.23 -13.87 -16.72
C GLN A 165 -0.01 -12.37 -16.53
N TYR A 166 -0.85 -11.54 -17.17
CA TYR A 166 -0.83 -10.09 -17.02
C TYR A 166 -1.03 -9.70 -15.56
N PHE A 167 -2.16 -10.11 -14.96
CA PHE A 167 -2.45 -9.77 -13.56
C PHE A 167 -1.46 -10.40 -12.59
N SER A 168 -1.01 -11.64 -12.82
CA SER A 168 0.03 -12.24 -12.00
C SER A 168 1.33 -11.43 -12.00
N ARG A 169 1.75 -10.87 -13.15
CA ARG A 169 2.97 -10.07 -13.25
C ARG A 169 2.78 -8.66 -12.71
N LEU A 170 1.60 -8.06 -12.91
CA LEU A 170 1.25 -6.77 -12.33
C LEU A 170 1.27 -6.85 -10.79
N THR A 171 0.66 -7.89 -10.19
CA THR A 171 0.70 -8.09 -8.74
C THR A 171 2.12 -8.27 -8.23
N GLN A 172 2.96 -9.02 -8.94
CA GLN A 172 4.38 -9.16 -8.57
C GLN A 172 5.12 -7.83 -8.64
N ALA A 173 4.92 -7.04 -9.70
CA ALA A 173 5.53 -5.72 -9.84
C ALA A 173 5.11 -4.79 -8.70
N PHE A 174 3.83 -4.80 -8.33
CA PHE A 174 3.30 -4.02 -7.22
C PHE A 174 3.87 -4.46 -5.86
N ILE A 175 3.92 -5.78 -5.59
CA ILE A 175 4.57 -6.31 -4.39
C ILE A 175 6.05 -5.90 -4.35
N THR A 176 6.77 -5.94 -5.47
CA THR A 176 8.15 -5.47 -5.55
C THR A 176 8.26 -3.98 -5.24
N ALA A 177 7.38 -3.13 -5.79
CA ALA A 177 7.36 -1.69 -5.48
C ALA A 177 7.21 -1.42 -3.97
N LEU A 178 6.38 -2.21 -3.28
CA LEU A 178 6.16 -2.10 -1.84
C LEU A 178 7.35 -2.62 -1.01
N THR A 179 7.96 -3.74 -1.42
CA THR A 179 8.84 -4.55 -0.56
C THR A 179 10.31 -4.50 -0.92
N ALA A 180 10.68 -3.97 -2.09
CA ALA A 180 12.09 -3.90 -2.50
C ALA A 180 12.90 -3.04 -1.52
N PRO A 181 14.08 -3.50 -1.08
CA PRO A 181 14.98 -2.69 -0.28
C PRO A 181 15.64 -1.64 -1.17
N THR A 182 15.51 -0.37 -0.79
CA THR A 182 16.18 0.77 -1.44
C THR A 182 17.07 1.51 -0.44
N ALA A 183 17.74 2.57 -0.88
CA ALA A 183 18.45 3.50 0.03
C ALA A 183 17.50 4.09 1.09
N HIS A 184 16.22 4.25 0.74
CA HIS A 184 15.16 4.68 1.64
C HIS A 184 14.42 3.51 2.30
N GLY A 185 15.00 2.31 2.34
CA GLY A 185 14.41 1.11 2.93
C GLY A 185 13.21 0.56 2.16
N ARG A 186 12.39 -0.27 2.83
CA ARG A 186 11.13 -0.79 2.29
C ARG A 186 9.98 0.18 2.58
N LEU A 187 8.94 0.16 1.73
CA LEU A 187 7.73 0.94 1.95
C LEU A 187 6.83 0.24 2.97
N TYR A 188 6.47 -1.00 2.67
CA TYR A 188 5.69 -1.88 3.54
C TYR A 188 6.17 -3.33 3.40
N GLN A 189 5.89 -4.14 4.42
CA GLN A 189 5.83 -5.58 4.25
C GLN A 189 4.44 -5.98 3.75
N VAL A 190 4.38 -7.00 2.91
CA VAL A 190 3.13 -7.48 2.31
C VAL A 190 2.99 -8.97 2.58
N ASP A 191 1.84 -9.36 3.12
CA ASP A 191 1.44 -10.77 3.23
C ASP A 191 0.28 -11.06 2.27
N MET A 192 0.47 -12.08 1.44
CA MET A 192 -0.52 -12.54 0.44
C MET A 192 -1.10 -13.90 0.82
N ARG A 193 -0.89 -14.40 2.05
CA ARG A 193 -1.29 -15.75 2.47
C ARG A 193 -2.79 -15.97 2.60
N LEU A 194 -3.58 -14.90 2.72
CA LEU A 194 -5.04 -14.97 2.81
C LEU A 194 -5.75 -15.11 1.46
N ARG A 195 -5.01 -15.12 0.34
CA ARG A 195 -5.58 -15.37 -0.99
C ARG A 195 -6.05 -16.83 -1.12
N PRO A 196 -6.96 -17.15 -2.08
CA PRO A 196 -7.39 -18.51 -2.34
C PRO A 196 -6.23 -19.51 -2.43
N SER A 197 -6.35 -20.64 -1.74
CA SER A 197 -5.31 -21.69 -1.63
C SER A 197 -3.97 -21.22 -1.04
N GLY A 198 -3.94 -20.06 -0.38
CA GLY A 198 -2.77 -19.49 0.28
C GLY A 198 -1.53 -19.43 -0.61
N ARG A 199 -0.40 -19.95 -0.13
CA ARG A 199 0.88 -19.93 -0.88
C ARG A 199 0.87 -20.78 -2.15
N ALA A 200 0.00 -21.79 -2.22
CA ALA A 200 -0.13 -22.68 -3.37
C ALA A 200 -1.03 -22.09 -4.47
N GLY A 201 -1.84 -21.09 -4.13
CA GLY A 201 -2.72 -20.42 -5.08
C GLY A 201 -2.03 -19.35 -5.92
N PRO A 202 -2.68 -18.92 -7.02
CA PRO A 202 -2.16 -17.88 -7.89
C PRO A 202 -2.01 -16.57 -7.10
N VAL A 203 -1.03 -15.74 -7.47
CA VAL A 203 -0.76 -14.46 -6.79
C VAL A 203 -1.86 -13.42 -7.04
N ALA A 204 -2.58 -13.57 -8.15
CA ALA A 204 -3.76 -12.80 -8.54
C ALA A 204 -4.90 -13.78 -8.83
N THR A 205 -6.12 -13.46 -8.43
CA THR A 205 -7.29 -14.33 -8.68
C THR A 205 -8.34 -13.60 -9.51
N SER A 206 -8.98 -14.30 -10.43
CA SER A 206 -10.18 -13.77 -11.10
C SER A 206 -11.33 -13.65 -10.09
N LEU A 207 -12.23 -12.69 -10.27
CA LEU A 207 -13.43 -12.52 -9.45
C LEU A 207 -14.27 -13.80 -9.40
N THR A 208 -14.55 -14.40 -10.57
CA THR A 208 -15.27 -15.68 -10.68
C THR A 208 -14.59 -16.81 -9.93
N GLY A 209 -13.27 -16.93 -10.06
CA GLY A 209 -12.47 -17.91 -9.31
C GLY A 209 -12.46 -17.66 -7.80
N PHE A 210 -12.43 -16.40 -7.37
CA PHE A 210 -12.50 -16.03 -5.96
C PHE A 210 -13.87 -16.41 -5.37
N GLU A 211 -14.97 -16.08 -6.04
CA GLU A 211 -16.33 -16.43 -5.61
C GLU A 211 -16.53 -17.94 -5.52
N ALA A 212 -16.08 -18.69 -6.53
CA ALA A 212 -16.16 -20.15 -6.53
C ALA A 212 -15.42 -20.72 -5.32
N TYR A 213 -14.16 -20.31 -5.12
CA TYR A 213 -13.35 -20.76 -3.98
C TYR A 213 -14.02 -20.46 -2.64
N GLN A 214 -14.51 -19.23 -2.44
CA GLN A 214 -15.18 -18.84 -1.21
C GLN A 214 -16.46 -19.65 -0.94
N ARG A 215 -17.16 -20.11 -1.98
CA ARG A 215 -18.39 -20.89 -1.83
C ARG A 215 -18.16 -22.38 -1.61
N THR A 216 -17.12 -22.96 -2.21
CA THR A 216 -16.97 -24.42 -2.30
C THR A 216 -15.78 -24.99 -1.55
N GLU A 217 -14.74 -24.19 -1.32
CA GLU A 217 -13.45 -24.67 -0.80
C GLU A 217 -12.98 -23.97 0.47
N ALA A 218 -13.40 -22.72 0.69
CA ALA A 218 -12.92 -21.92 1.81
C ALA A 218 -13.36 -22.48 3.16
N TRP A 219 -12.42 -22.46 4.11
CA TRP A 219 -12.65 -22.87 5.49
C TRP A 219 -13.38 -21.77 6.26
N VAL A 220 -14.07 -22.14 7.35
CA VAL A 220 -14.79 -21.18 8.20
C VAL A 220 -13.90 -20.04 8.70
N TRP A 221 -12.62 -20.30 8.98
CA TRP A 221 -11.69 -19.25 9.40
C TRP A 221 -11.35 -18.26 8.27
N GLU A 222 -11.38 -18.69 7.00
CA GLU A 222 -11.19 -17.80 5.84
C GLU A 222 -12.40 -16.91 5.67
N HIS A 223 -13.61 -17.42 5.87
CA HIS A 223 -14.83 -16.60 5.93
C HIS A 223 -14.77 -15.58 7.07
N LEU A 224 -14.29 -15.99 8.25
CA LEU A 224 -14.08 -15.07 9.36
C LEU A 224 -13.08 -13.96 9.00
N ALA A 225 -11.96 -14.30 8.34
CA ALA A 225 -11.00 -13.32 7.86
C ALA A 225 -11.63 -12.37 6.82
N LEU A 226 -12.48 -12.89 5.92
CA LEU A 226 -13.17 -12.13 4.89
C LEU A 226 -14.16 -11.10 5.46
N THR A 227 -14.69 -11.29 6.68
CA THR A 227 -15.56 -10.28 7.32
C THR A 227 -14.89 -8.93 7.56
N ARG A 228 -13.55 -8.90 7.53
CA ARG A 228 -12.74 -7.67 7.67
C ARG A 228 -12.23 -7.16 6.33
N ALA A 229 -12.56 -7.81 5.23
CA ALA A 229 -12.04 -7.44 3.93
C ALA A 229 -12.64 -6.12 3.45
N ARG A 230 -11.81 -5.29 2.82
CA ARG A 230 -12.25 -4.02 2.25
C ARG A 230 -11.42 -3.69 1.01
N ALA A 231 -12.09 -3.31 -0.08
CA ALA A 231 -11.41 -2.80 -1.27
C ALA A 231 -10.73 -1.47 -0.93
N VAL A 232 -9.45 -1.34 -1.25
CA VAL A 232 -8.67 -0.12 -0.98
C VAL A 232 -8.29 0.64 -2.25
N THR A 233 -8.32 -0.03 -3.40
CA THR A 233 -8.19 0.58 -4.73
C THR A 233 -8.79 -0.34 -5.79
N GLY A 234 -9.08 0.19 -6.98
CA GLY A 234 -9.78 -0.50 -8.06
C GLY A 234 -11.24 -0.12 -8.19
#